data_AF-A0A0J6YAS3-F1
#
_entry.id   AF-A0A0J6YAS3-F1
#
_cell.length_a   1.000
_cell.length_b   1.000
_cell.length_c   1.000
_cell.angle_alpha   90.00
_cell.angle_beta   90.00
_cell.angle_gamma   90.00
#
_symmetry.space_group_name_H-M   'P 1'
#
loop_
_entity.id
_entity.type
_entity.pdbx_description
1 polymer ?
#
loop_
_entity_poly.entity_id
_entity_poly.type
_entity_poly.pdbx_seq_one_letter_code
_entity_poly.pdbx_strand_id
1 'polypeptide(L)'
;MKLLIAICLVVAFASGHEPRVRGQYDPPMIVVGVQMAPLNPAITCWNTLNCSIGQIESMKIRDRIEFVQFMARSKLRFLESSNQFRAVEGTMDFFVRKSIANRGTWMSYINAAVVEAIQRGAAIALGESDNTGGNPATLKWADYFDQRKLGRLMNRDAHDRAWAVAEQTAVEYGIRLANSKPDIETPTTRERRWQQFTKIYRMVMQYRRTLLWLIKMAFNFTSPGLPMASEAFLDWFTDVTDATSTGFLAEIAWTLCALGLSWDGEDPIKDLEVILGMVTEFWEAFQTSRHLDN
;
A
#
# COMPACT_ATOMS: atom_id res chain seq x y z
N MET A 1 5.63 -15.73 -22.90
CA MET A 1 5.85 -16.62 -21.74
C MET A 1 6.08 -15.85 -20.43
N LYS A 2 7.02 -14.89 -20.34
CA LYS A 2 7.10 -13.93 -19.22
C LYS A 2 5.81 -13.08 -19.06
N LEU A 3 5.23 -12.71 -20.19
CA LEU A 3 3.89 -12.13 -20.35
C LEU A 3 2.77 -12.96 -19.69
N LEU A 4 2.89 -14.29 -19.66
CA LEU A 4 1.84 -15.19 -19.15
C LEU A 4 1.75 -15.17 -17.62
N ILE A 5 2.86 -14.91 -16.92
CA ILE A 5 2.88 -14.80 -15.45
C ILE A 5 2.23 -13.50 -15.00
N ALA A 6 2.56 -12.39 -15.67
CA ALA A 6 1.93 -11.10 -15.40
C ALA A 6 0.43 -11.16 -15.74
N ILE A 7 0.05 -11.82 -16.84
CA ILE A 7 -1.36 -12.08 -17.19
C ILE A 7 -2.04 -12.99 -16.14
N CYS A 8 -1.43 -14.09 -15.71
CA CYS A 8 -2.04 -15.00 -14.71
C CYS A 8 -2.20 -14.34 -13.35
N LEU A 9 -1.25 -13.50 -12.93
CA LEU A 9 -1.36 -12.71 -11.69
C LEU A 9 -2.49 -11.68 -11.85
N VAL A 10 -2.49 -10.87 -12.91
CA VAL A 10 -3.52 -9.85 -13.17
C VAL A 10 -4.92 -10.45 -13.33
N VAL A 11 -5.07 -11.60 -13.99
CA VAL A 11 -6.35 -12.32 -14.18
C VAL A 11 -6.82 -13.01 -12.90
N ALA A 12 -5.92 -13.55 -12.07
CA ALA A 12 -6.28 -14.05 -10.75
C ALA A 12 -6.74 -12.91 -9.82
N PHE A 13 -6.21 -11.69 -9.99
CA PHE A 13 -6.61 -10.50 -9.24
C PHE A 13 -7.93 -9.86 -9.69
N ALA A 14 -8.38 -10.17 -10.91
CA ALA A 14 -9.62 -9.68 -11.50
C ALA A 14 -10.91 -10.33 -10.97
N SER A 15 -10.81 -11.53 -10.38
CA SER A 15 -11.94 -12.46 -10.21
C SER A 15 -12.65 -12.42 -8.84
N GLY A 16 -12.42 -11.38 -8.02
CA GLY A 16 -13.16 -11.19 -6.76
C GLY A 16 -14.61 -10.68 -6.97
N HIS A 17 -15.60 -11.58 -6.79
CA HIS A 17 -17.07 -11.35 -6.68
C HIS A 17 -17.45 -10.12 -5.80
N GLU A 18 -18.52 -9.31 -5.98
CA GLU A 18 -19.85 -9.36 -6.64
C GLU A 18 -20.42 -7.89 -6.83
N PRO A 19 -21.70 -7.60 -7.22
CA PRO A 19 -22.14 -7.01 -8.50
C PRO A 19 -22.40 -5.46 -8.62
N ARG A 20 -22.42 -5.01 -9.89
CA ARG A 20 -23.01 -3.84 -10.62
C ARG A 20 -23.37 -2.52 -9.90
N VAL A 21 -22.93 -1.37 -10.49
CA VAL A 21 -23.72 -0.26 -11.10
C VAL A 21 -22.77 0.72 -11.86
N ARG A 22 -23.29 1.33 -12.95
CA ARG A 22 -22.65 2.13 -14.02
C ARG A 22 -21.89 3.41 -13.61
N GLY A 23 -20.70 3.56 -14.20
CA GLY A 23 -20.20 4.71 -14.98
C GLY A 23 -20.12 6.10 -14.35
N GLN A 24 -18.90 6.56 -14.02
CA GLN A 24 -18.61 7.99 -13.82
C GLN A 24 -17.23 8.34 -14.41
N TYR A 25 -17.14 9.47 -15.11
CA TYR A 25 -15.97 9.98 -15.83
C TYR A 25 -15.03 10.76 -14.89
N ASP A 26 -13.72 10.53 -15.02
CA ASP A 26 -12.66 11.28 -14.32
C ASP A 26 -12.12 12.46 -15.15
N PRO A 27 -11.75 13.59 -14.52
CA PRO A 27 -11.06 14.71 -15.18
C PRO A 27 -9.54 14.48 -15.34
N PRO A 28 -8.85 15.27 -16.20
CA PRO A 28 -7.46 15.01 -16.60
C PRO A 28 -6.41 15.36 -15.52
N MET A 29 -5.32 14.59 -15.55
CA MET A 29 -4.15 14.67 -14.67
C MET A 29 -3.34 15.97 -14.83
N ILE A 30 -2.88 16.54 -13.71
CA ILE A 30 -1.84 17.57 -13.66
C ILE A 30 -0.63 16.97 -12.93
N VAL A 31 0.52 16.94 -13.61
CA VAL A 31 1.81 16.50 -13.05
C VAL A 31 2.59 17.73 -12.58
N VAL A 32 2.96 17.78 -11.30
CA VAL A 32 3.87 18.81 -10.75
C VAL A 32 4.97 18.13 -9.95
N GLY A 33 6.22 18.44 -10.27
CA GLY A 33 7.42 17.91 -9.62
C GLY A 33 7.51 18.28 -8.14
N VAL A 34 8.03 17.35 -7.34
CA VAL A 34 8.17 17.49 -5.88
C VAL A 34 9.55 18.04 -5.55
N GLN A 35 9.59 19.23 -4.95
CA GLN A 35 10.77 19.80 -4.31
C GLN A 35 10.56 19.70 -2.80
N MET A 36 11.48 19.04 -2.09
CA MET A 36 11.38 18.81 -0.63
C MET A 36 11.62 20.12 0.14
N ALA A 37 10.54 20.67 0.71
CA ALA A 37 10.57 21.82 1.61
C ALA A 37 10.99 21.39 3.04
N PRO A 38 11.52 22.32 3.87
CA PRO A 38 11.84 22.04 5.27
C PRO A 38 10.56 21.74 6.08
N LEU A 39 10.60 20.61 6.78
CA LEU A 39 9.51 20.08 7.61
C LEU A 39 9.35 20.89 8.90
N ASN A 40 8.39 21.81 8.92
CA ASN A 40 7.95 22.48 10.15
C ASN A 40 6.87 21.61 10.79
N PRO A 41 7.01 21.13 12.04
CA PRO A 41 5.93 20.39 12.70
C PRO A 41 4.76 21.33 12.91
N ALA A 42 3.82 21.35 11.96
CA ALA A 42 2.70 22.28 11.92
C ALA A 42 1.71 22.05 13.08
N ILE A 43 1.82 20.93 13.81
CA ILE A 43 0.84 20.46 14.79
C ILE A 43 1.54 19.88 16.03
N THR A 44 1.18 20.38 17.22
CA THR A 44 1.79 20.03 18.52
C THR A 44 1.82 18.52 18.81
N CYS A 45 0.85 17.76 18.30
CA CYS A 45 0.73 16.32 18.56
C CYS A 45 1.81 15.47 17.86
N TRP A 46 2.57 16.02 16.90
CA TRP A 46 3.60 15.27 16.18
C TRP A 46 4.76 14.87 17.10
N ASN A 47 5.23 15.79 17.94
CA ASN A 47 6.37 15.55 18.82
C ASN A 47 6.09 14.47 19.88
N THR A 48 4.83 14.37 20.31
CA THR A 48 4.36 13.40 21.33
C THR A 48 3.71 12.17 20.73
N LEU A 49 3.66 12.04 19.39
CA LEU A 49 3.03 10.92 18.68
C LEU A 49 1.62 10.57 19.20
N ASN A 50 0.83 11.60 19.52
CA ASN A 50 -0.51 11.45 20.11
C ASN A 50 -1.59 12.22 19.36
N CYS A 51 -1.43 12.39 18.06
CA CYS A 51 -2.53 12.88 17.23
C CYS A 51 -3.67 11.85 17.25
N SER A 52 -4.88 12.32 17.52
CA SER A 52 -6.10 11.54 17.31
C SER A 52 -6.35 11.31 15.82
N ILE A 53 -7.09 10.26 15.50
CA ILE A 53 -7.55 10.01 14.13
C ILE A 53 -8.22 11.22 13.49
N GLY A 54 -9.03 11.99 14.24
CA GLY A 54 -9.69 13.19 13.73
C GLY A 54 -8.72 14.31 13.38
N GLN A 55 -7.65 14.48 14.17
CA GLN A 55 -6.59 15.43 13.84
C GLN A 55 -5.86 15.02 12.55
N ILE A 56 -5.52 13.74 12.40
CA ILE A 56 -4.88 13.23 11.18
C ILE A 56 -5.81 13.34 9.97
N GLU A 57 -7.09 12.99 10.14
CA GLU A 57 -8.11 13.10 9.10
C GLU A 57 -8.22 14.55 8.60
N SER A 58 -8.16 15.52 9.51
CA SER A 58 -8.21 16.95 9.16
C SER A 58 -6.97 17.48 8.41
N MET A 59 -5.86 16.73 8.40
CA MET A 59 -4.64 17.05 7.65
C MET A 59 -4.84 16.79 6.16
N LYS A 60 -4.22 17.61 5.29
CA LYS A 60 -4.10 17.25 3.87
C LYS A 60 -3.17 16.05 3.75
N ILE A 61 -3.32 15.24 2.69
CA ILE A 61 -2.44 14.08 2.46
C ILE A 61 -0.95 14.48 2.41
N ARG A 62 -0.62 15.65 1.85
CA ARG A 62 0.76 16.18 1.87
C ARG A 62 1.29 16.39 3.29
N ASP A 63 0.49 16.96 4.18
CA ASP A 63 0.87 17.15 5.59
C ASP A 63 1.02 15.79 6.31
N ARG A 64 0.27 14.76 5.89
CA ARG A 64 0.43 13.38 6.42
C ARG A 64 1.72 12.73 5.94
N ILE A 65 2.11 12.92 4.68
CA ILE A 65 3.42 12.48 4.16
C ILE A 65 4.52 13.14 4.99
N GLU A 66 4.42 14.45 5.18
CA GLU A 66 5.33 15.22 6.01
C GLU A 66 5.42 14.66 7.44
N PHE A 67 4.28 14.30 8.03
CA PHE A 67 4.26 13.69 9.35
C PHE A 67 4.93 12.30 9.39
N VAL A 68 4.71 11.44 8.39
CA VAL A 68 5.39 10.14 8.28
C VAL A 68 6.90 10.32 8.16
N GLN A 69 7.35 11.29 7.35
CA GLN A 69 8.77 11.63 7.20
C GLN A 69 9.37 12.21 8.48
N PHE A 70 8.59 13.02 9.21
CA PHE A 70 8.97 13.47 10.54
C PHE A 70 9.17 12.29 11.50
N MET A 71 8.21 11.36 11.58
CA MET A 71 8.31 10.16 12.42
C MET A 71 9.53 9.33 12.04
N ALA A 72 9.74 9.08 10.74
CA ALA A 72 10.87 8.35 10.19
C ALA A 72 12.23 8.87 10.70
N ARG A 73 12.42 10.20 10.63
CA ARG A 73 13.70 10.85 10.98
C ARG A 73 13.89 11.07 12.47
N SER A 74 12.82 11.36 13.20
CA SER A 74 12.93 11.79 14.61
C SER A 74 12.70 10.66 15.62
N LYS A 75 11.81 9.71 15.30
CA LYS A 75 11.31 8.70 16.25
C LYS A 75 11.66 7.28 15.81
N LEU A 76 11.32 6.90 14.60
CA LEU A 76 11.46 5.53 14.09
C LEU A 76 12.92 5.09 13.89
N ARG A 77 13.87 6.03 13.82
CA ARG A 77 15.31 5.72 13.84
C ARG A 77 15.74 4.94 15.09
N PHE A 78 15.10 5.18 16.23
CA PHE A 78 15.40 4.49 17.49
C PHE A 78 14.76 3.09 17.58
N LEU A 79 13.96 2.74 16.58
CA LEU A 79 13.24 1.47 16.44
C LEU A 79 13.73 0.68 15.21
N GLU A 80 14.90 1.03 14.65
CA GLU A 80 15.47 0.40 13.45
C GLU A 80 14.48 0.34 12.27
N SER A 81 13.65 1.38 12.12
CA SER A 81 12.49 1.39 11.21
C SER A 81 12.36 2.68 10.39
N SER A 82 13.42 3.49 10.28
CA SER A 82 13.39 4.81 9.62
C SER A 82 12.97 4.77 8.14
N ASN A 83 13.25 3.69 7.41
CA ASN A 83 12.94 3.55 5.99
C ASN A 83 11.78 2.57 5.71
N GLN A 84 11.07 2.07 6.72
CA GLN A 84 10.11 0.96 6.57
C GLN A 84 8.69 1.39 6.16
N PHE A 85 8.52 2.66 5.82
CA PHE A 85 7.21 3.27 5.55
C PHE A 85 7.17 4.03 4.22
N ARG A 86 8.18 3.84 3.36
CA ARG A 86 8.21 4.49 2.05
C ARG A 86 7.07 3.99 1.15
N ALA A 87 6.63 2.76 1.29
CA ALA A 87 5.41 2.27 0.63
C ALA A 87 4.14 3.05 1.03
N VAL A 88 4.03 3.46 2.30
CA VAL A 88 2.92 4.30 2.77
C VAL A 88 2.99 5.68 2.12
N GLU A 89 4.19 6.28 2.05
CA GLU A 89 4.42 7.54 1.34
C GLU A 89 4.04 7.43 -0.15
N GLY A 90 4.46 6.36 -0.83
CA GLY A 90 4.13 6.12 -2.24
C GLY A 90 2.62 6.02 -2.50
N THR A 91 1.89 5.38 -1.58
CA THR A 91 0.42 5.32 -1.63
C THR A 91 -0.22 6.69 -1.42
N MET A 92 0.31 7.49 -0.49
CA MET A 92 -0.16 8.85 -0.26
C MET A 92 0.11 9.78 -1.46
N ASP A 93 1.28 9.67 -2.08
CA ASP A 93 1.59 10.42 -3.31
C ASP A 93 0.63 10.05 -4.45
N PHE A 94 0.27 8.77 -4.57
CA PHE A 94 -0.80 8.33 -5.47
C PHE A 94 -2.14 9.00 -5.13
N PHE A 95 -2.53 9.06 -3.85
CA PHE A 95 -3.76 9.75 -3.44
C PHE A 95 -3.76 11.25 -3.78
N VAL A 96 -2.61 11.92 -3.66
CA VAL A 96 -2.46 13.33 -4.09
C VAL A 96 -2.68 13.44 -5.60
N ARG A 97 -2.05 12.57 -6.40
CA ARG A 97 -2.17 12.61 -7.87
C ARG A 97 -3.58 12.31 -8.37
N LYS A 98 -4.31 11.39 -7.72
CA LYS A 98 -5.70 11.04 -8.10
C LYS A 98 -6.78 11.87 -7.41
N SER A 99 -6.43 12.65 -6.39
CA SER A 99 -7.38 13.45 -5.62
C SER A 99 -8.51 12.63 -4.96
N ILE A 100 -8.23 11.39 -4.51
CA ILE A 100 -9.25 10.47 -3.97
C ILE A 100 -9.31 10.38 -2.44
N ALA A 101 -8.28 10.86 -1.74
CA ALA A 101 -8.24 10.86 -0.27
C ALA A 101 -8.34 12.28 0.33
N ASN A 102 -9.21 13.10 -0.25
CA ASN A 102 -9.52 14.42 0.30
C ASN A 102 -10.19 14.30 1.68
N ARG A 103 -10.05 15.35 2.50
CA ARG A 103 -10.68 15.41 3.83
C ARG A 103 -12.18 15.14 3.74
N GLY A 104 -12.70 14.36 4.67
CA GLY A 104 -14.10 13.91 4.70
C GLY A 104 -14.41 12.75 3.75
N THR A 105 -13.45 12.23 2.98
CA THR A 105 -13.72 11.05 2.13
C THR A 105 -13.45 9.74 2.86
N TRP A 106 -14.10 8.67 2.38
CA TRP A 106 -13.87 7.31 2.85
C TRP A 106 -12.38 6.91 2.83
N MET A 107 -11.67 7.25 1.74
CA MET A 107 -10.24 6.95 1.60
C MET A 107 -9.37 7.78 2.56
N SER A 108 -9.75 9.01 2.88
CA SER A 108 -9.07 9.85 3.87
C SER A 108 -9.06 9.21 5.25
N TYR A 109 -10.19 8.65 5.69
CA TYR A 109 -10.31 7.95 6.97
C TYR A 109 -9.45 6.69 7.05
N ILE A 110 -9.40 5.91 5.96
CA ILE A 110 -8.55 4.70 5.90
C ILE A 110 -7.07 5.09 6.05
N ASN A 111 -6.62 6.10 5.30
CA ASN A 111 -5.26 6.57 5.40
C ASN A 111 -4.95 7.15 6.79
N ALA A 112 -5.87 7.92 7.38
CA ALA A 112 -5.71 8.46 8.73
C ALA A 112 -5.58 7.36 9.79
N ALA A 113 -6.34 6.28 9.67
CA ALA A 113 -6.24 5.11 10.54
C ALA A 113 -4.89 4.39 10.45
N VAL A 114 -4.31 4.28 9.25
CA VAL A 114 -2.96 3.73 9.07
C VAL A 114 -1.92 4.61 9.76
N VAL A 115 -1.94 5.92 9.52
CA VAL A 115 -0.99 6.87 10.14
C VAL A 115 -1.15 6.93 11.66
N GLU A 116 -2.37 6.88 12.18
CA GLU A 116 -2.63 6.82 13.61
C GLU A 116 -2.01 5.57 14.25
N ALA A 117 -2.23 4.40 13.63
CA ALA A 117 -1.74 3.15 14.17
C ALA A 117 -0.20 3.13 14.21
N ILE A 118 0.46 3.67 13.18
CA ILE A 118 1.91 3.79 13.10
C ILE A 118 2.44 4.71 14.20
N GLN A 119 1.90 5.93 14.35
CA GLN A 119 2.41 6.87 15.35
C GLN A 119 2.23 6.32 16.78
N ARG A 120 1.07 5.73 17.07
CA ARG A 120 0.75 5.28 18.43
C ARG A 120 1.53 4.01 18.74
N GLY A 121 1.70 3.12 17.76
CA GLY A 121 2.57 1.96 17.89
C GLY A 121 4.01 2.36 18.17
N ALA A 122 4.52 3.39 17.49
CA ALA A 122 5.85 3.93 17.74
C ALA A 122 5.96 4.56 19.14
N ALA A 123 4.95 5.31 19.58
CA ALA A 123 4.92 5.90 20.92
C ALA A 123 5.00 4.81 22.02
N ILE A 124 4.28 3.70 21.84
CA ILE A 124 4.30 2.55 22.76
C ILE A 124 5.68 1.88 22.75
N ALA A 125 6.23 1.55 21.59
CA ALA A 125 7.55 0.90 21.48
C ALA A 125 8.71 1.79 22.00
N LEU A 126 8.53 3.11 22.01
CA LEU A 126 9.46 4.06 22.62
C LEU A 126 9.27 4.23 24.14
N GLY A 127 8.20 3.67 24.71
CA GLY A 127 7.82 3.87 26.11
C GLY A 127 7.31 5.29 26.42
N GLU A 128 6.84 6.02 25.40
CA GLU A 128 6.35 7.40 25.52
C GLU A 128 4.84 7.47 25.85
N SER A 129 4.07 6.39 25.60
CA SER A 129 2.62 6.33 25.79
C SER A 129 2.09 4.91 25.75
N ASP A 130 1.00 4.61 26.47
CA ASP A 130 0.23 3.35 26.36
C ASP A 130 -1.10 3.53 25.59
N ASN A 131 -1.36 4.73 25.07
CA ASN A 131 -2.65 5.06 24.46
C ASN A 131 -2.79 4.51 23.04
N THR A 132 -3.64 3.49 22.87
CA THR A 132 -3.90 2.85 21.58
C THR A 132 -4.80 3.64 20.64
N GLY A 133 -5.52 4.65 21.14
CA GLY A 133 -6.53 5.40 20.39
C GLY A 133 -7.77 4.58 20.00
N GLY A 134 -7.92 3.36 20.55
CA GLY A 134 -8.96 2.41 20.14
C GLY A 134 -8.70 1.71 18.81
N ASN A 135 -7.57 2.00 18.15
CA ASN A 135 -7.17 1.37 16.90
C ASN A 135 -6.47 0.02 17.19
N PRO A 136 -7.04 -1.13 16.79
CA PRO A 136 -6.49 -2.44 17.11
C PRO A 136 -5.15 -2.73 16.42
N ALA A 137 -4.79 -1.96 15.39
CA ALA A 137 -3.50 -2.10 14.73
C ALA A 137 -2.34 -1.46 15.51
N THR A 138 -2.64 -0.57 16.45
CA THR A 138 -1.62 0.12 17.25
C THR A 138 -0.70 -0.87 17.98
N LEU A 139 -1.26 -1.90 18.62
CA LEU A 139 -0.46 -2.91 19.33
C LEU A 139 0.34 -3.80 18.37
N LYS A 140 -0.16 -4.01 17.15
CA LYS A 140 0.57 -4.77 16.11
C LYS A 140 1.76 -3.98 15.58
N TRP A 141 1.61 -2.66 15.43
CA TRP A 141 2.73 -1.78 15.09
C TRP A 141 3.74 -1.68 16.23
N ALA A 142 3.30 -1.57 17.49
CA ALA A 142 4.19 -1.61 18.65
C ALA A 142 5.04 -2.90 18.67
N ASP A 143 4.39 -4.06 18.52
CA ASP A 143 5.06 -5.37 18.44
C ASP A 143 6.02 -5.45 17.24
N TYR A 144 5.61 -4.96 16.06
CA TYR A 144 6.51 -4.86 14.90
C TYR A 144 7.77 -4.05 15.22
N PHE A 145 7.63 -2.88 15.84
CA PHE A 145 8.76 -2.02 16.20
C PHE A 145 9.68 -2.65 17.24
N ASP A 146 9.13 -3.29 18.26
CA ASP A 146 9.91 -4.00 19.28
C ASP A 146 10.70 -5.15 18.65
N GLN A 147 10.06 -5.95 17.78
CA GLN A 147 10.73 -7.04 17.08
C GLN A 147 11.81 -6.53 16.11
N ARG A 148 11.60 -5.39 15.43
CA ARG A 148 12.62 -4.73 14.61
C ARG A 148 13.83 -4.32 15.43
N LYS A 149 13.60 -3.61 16.54
CA LYS A 149 14.64 -3.16 17.47
C LYS A 149 15.45 -4.32 18.05
N LEU A 150 14.81 -5.47 18.27
CA LEU A 150 15.46 -6.69 18.74
C LEU A 150 16.13 -7.52 17.63
N GLY A 151 16.13 -7.06 16.38
CA GLY A 151 16.72 -7.77 15.24
C GLY A 151 15.99 -9.06 14.84
N ARG A 152 14.73 -9.24 15.28
CA ARG A 152 13.94 -10.45 15.01
C ARG A 152 13.27 -10.44 13.62
N LEU A 153 13.16 -9.26 13.01
CA LEU A 153 12.56 -9.07 11.69
C LEU A 153 13.62 -8.77 10.60
N MET A 154 14.82 -9.34 10.74
CA MET A 154 15.86 -9.27 9.70
C MET A 154 15.60 -10.26 8.54
N ASN A 155 14.83 -11.32 8.81
CA ASN A 155 14.36 -12.22 7.78
C ASN A 155 13.15 -11.63 7.06
N ARG A 156 13.19 -11.63 5.72
CA ARG A 156 12.16 -11.02 4.86
C ARG A 156 10.77 -11.59 5.07
N ASP A 157 10.62 -12.90 5.21
CA ASP A 157 9.32 -13.54 5.41
C ASP A 157 8.68 -13.14 6.76
N ALA A 158 9.48 -13.09 7.83
CA ALA A 158 9.01 -12.67 9.14
C ALA A 158 8.62 -11.18 9.14
N HIS A 159 9.50 -10.36 8.55
CA HIS A 159 9.28 -8.94 8.35
C HIS A 159 7.96 -8.65 7.62
N ASP A 160 7.78 -9.25 6.45
CA ASP A 160 6.66 -8.97 5.56
C ASP A 160 5.34 -9.39 6.19
N ARG A 161 5.32 -10.54 6.88
CA ARG A 161 4.15 -10.98 7.65
C ARG A 161 3.76 -9.97 8.73
N ALA A 162 4.71 -9.57 9.57
CA ALA A 162 4.44 -8.66 10.68
C ALA A 162 3.93 -7.30 10.17
N TRP A 163 4.60 -6.73 9.16
CA TRP A 163 4.22 -5.46 8.55
C TRP A 163 2.84 -5.55 7.89
N ALA A 164 2.58 -6.57 7.06
CA ALA A 164 1.32 -6.72 6.34
C ALA A 164 0.12 -6.95 7.26
N VAL A 165 0.30 -7.68 8.36
CA VAL A 165 -0.75 -7.91 9.37
C VAL A 165 -1.08 -6.61 10.11
N ALA A 166 -0.08 -5.82 10.48
CA ALA A 166 -0.28 -4.51 11.10
C ALA A 166 -0.99 -3.54 10.15
N GLU A 167 -0.54 -3.44 8.90
CA GLU A 167 -1.17 -2.59 7.88
C GLU A 167 -2.61 -3.03 7.58
N GLN A 168 -2.87 -4.33 7.32
CA GLN A 168 -4.21 -4.86 7.07
C GLN A 168 -5.18 -4.49 8.19
N THR A 169 -4.74 -4.65 9.44
CA THR A 169 -5.58 -4.36 10.61
C THR A 169 -5.92 -2.86 10.68
N ALA A 170 -4.97 -1.98 10.34
CA ALA A 170 -5.19 -0.54 10.39
C ALA A 170 -6.14 -0.09 9.27
N VAL A 171 -5.95 -0.66 8.07
CA VAL A 171 -6.82 -0.45 6.92
C VAL A 171 -8.25 -0.90 7.23
N GLU A 172 -8.45 -2.10 7.76
CA GLU A 172 -9.78 -2.61 8.10
C GLU A 172 -10.46 -1.81 9.20
N TYR A 173 -9.70 -1.35 10.20
CA TYR A 173 -10.21 -0.42 11.20
C TYR A 173 -10.67 0.89 10.57
N GLY A 174 -9.87 1.48 9.67
CA GLY A 174 -10.24 2.68 8.93
C GLY A 174 -11.49 2.51 8.08
N ILE A 175 -11.65 1.36 7.41
CA ILE A 175 -12.86 1.02 6.65
C ILE A 175 -14.09 0.98 7.58
N ARG A 176 -13.99 0.29 8.72
CA ARG A 176 -15.09 0.20 9.69
C ARG A 176 -15.46 1.59 10.25
N LEU A 177 -14.46 2.40 10.56
CA LEU A 177 -14.67 3.75 11.08
C LEU A 177 -15.35 4.64 10.04
N ALA A 178 -14.86 4.64 8.79
CA ALA A 178 -15.46 5.39 7.71
C ALA A 178 -16.92 4.98 7.47
N ASN A 179 -17.19 3.66 7.42
CA ASN A 179 -18.55 3.13 7.22
C ASN A 179 -19.51 3.44 8.39
N SER A 180 -18.98 3.68 9.60
CA SER A 180 -19.80 4.00 10.78
C SER A 180 -20.26 5.46 10.82
N LYS A 181 -19.70 6.33 9.96
CA LYS A 181 -19.94 7.77 9.97
C LYS A 181 -21.02 8.16 8.96
N PRO A 182 -22.12 8.83 9.39
CA PRO A 182 -23.24 9.16 8.51
C PRO A 182 -22.93 10.30 7.53
N ASP A 183 -21.91 11.11 7.82
CA ASP A 183 -21.46 12.26 7.03
C ASP A 183 -20.46 11.89 5.93
N ILE A 184 -19.99 10.64 5.89
CA ILE A 184 -19.00 10.18 4.93
C ILE A 184 -19.71 9.51 3.76
N GLU A 185 -19.46 10.03 2.56
CA GLU A 185 -20.01 9.46 1.34
C GLU A 185 -19.54 8.01 1.17
N THR A 186 -20.45 7.15 0.73
CA THR A 186 -20.13 5.76 0.43
C THR A 186 -19.07 5.70 -0.66
N PRO A 187 -18.05 4.82 -0.55
CA PRO A 187 -17.00 4.76 -1.55
C PRO A 187 -17.56 4.38 -2.92
N THR A 188 -16.95 4.91 -3.96
CA THR A 188 -17.24 4.51 -5.34
C THR A 188 -16.89 3.03 -5.55
N THR A 189 -17.47 2.42 -6.58
CA THR A 189 -17.12 1.05 -6.98
C THR A 189 -15.63 0.90 -7.28
N ARG A 190 -15.02 1.93 -7.86
CA ARG A 190 -13.59 1.92 -8.18
C ARG A 190 -12.73 1.95 -6.92
N GLU A 191 -13.04 2.81 -5.95
CA GLU A 191 -12.33 2.84 -4.66
C GLU A 191 -12.48 1.53 -3.90
N ARG A 192 -13.67 0.92 -3.90
CA ARG A 192 -13.88 -0.41 -3.32
C ARG A 192 -12.99 -1.47 -3.97
N ARG A 193 -12.96 -1.51 -5.31
CA ARG A 193 -12.12 -2.46 -6.06
C ARG A 193 -10.64 -2.22 -5.77
N TRP A 194 -10.20 -0.96 -5.79
CA TRP A 194 -8.81 -0.61 -5.47
C TRP A 194 -8.45 -1.04 -4.05
N GLN A 195 -9.37 -0.87 -3.09
CA GLN A 195 -9.16 -1.35 -1.73
C GLN A 195 -9.06 -2.87 -1.63
N GLN A 196 -9.78 -3.64 -2.46
CA GLN A 196 -9.58 -5.09 -2.55
C GLN A 196 -8.22 -5.43 -3.18
N PHE A 197 -7.78 -4.70 -4.21
CA PHE A 197 -6.46 -4.86 -4.81
C PHE A 197 -5.34 -4.65 -3.78
N THR A 198 -5.46 -3.70 -2.86
CA THR A 198 -4.43 -3.54 -1.84
C THR A 198 -4.38 -4.74 -0.86
N LYS A 199 -5.48 -5.50 -0.67
CA LYS A 199 -5.43 -6.74 0.14
C LYS A 199 -4.54 -7.80 -0.51
N ILE A 200 -4.52 -7.86 -1.84
CA ILE A 200 -3.62 -8.75 -2.58
C ILE A 200 -2.17 -8.42 -2.25
N TYR A 201 -1.79 -7.15 -2.22
CA TYR A 201 -0.44 -6.73 -1.84
C TYR A 201 -0.03 -7.32 -0.49
N ARG A 202 -0.88 -7.16 0.53
CA ARG A 202 -0.65 -7.73 1.87
C ARG A 202 -0.72 -9.25 1.91
N MET A 203 -1.52 -9.88 1.06
CA MET A 203 -1.59 -11.35 0.92
C MET A 203 -0.27 -11.89 0.38
N VAL A 204 0.28 -11.25 -0.66
CA VAL A 204 1.58 -11.62 -1.24
C VAL A 204 2.69 -11.55 -0.19
N MET A 205 2.72 -10.50 0.63
CA MET A 205 3.64 -10.38 1.77
C MET A 205 3.47 -11.52 2.78
N GLN A 206 2.24 -11.85 3.15
CA GLN A 206 1.96 -12.87 4.17
C GLN A 206 2.32 -14.29 3.71
N TYR A 207 2.08 -14.58 2.43
CA TYR A 207 2.24 -15.92 1.83
C TYR A 207 3.44 -16.01 0.88
N ARG A 208 4.40 -15.08 0.96
CA ARG A 208 5.57 -14.99 0.06
C ARG A 208 6.21 -16.35 -0.21
N ARG A 209 6.60 -17.07 0.85
CA ARG A 209 7.24 -18.38 0.76
C ARG A 209 6.40 -19.41 0.01
N THR A 210 5.10 -19.46 0.28
CA THR A 210 4.16 -20.39 -0.38
C THR A 210 4.02 -20.05 -1.85
N LEU A 211 3.89 -18.76 -2.18
CA LEU A 211 3.78 -18.30 -3.57
C LEU A 211 5.07 -18.61 -4.36
N LEU A 212 6.24 -18.32 -3.78
CA LEU A 212 7.52 -18.66 -4.40
C LEU A 212 7.67 -20.16 -4.60
N TRP A 213 7.26 -20.97 -3.62
CA TRP A 213 7.29 -22.43 -3.75
C TRP A 213 6.36 -22.92 -4.87
N LEU A 214 5.14 -22.38 -4.98
CA LEU A 214 4.20 -22.71 -6.05
C LEU A 214 4.75 -22.34 -7.43
N ILE A 215 5.32 -21.14 -7.58
CA ILE A 215 5.97 -20.70 -8.83
C ILE A 215 7.16 -21.60 -9.16
N LYS A 216 8.03 -21.87 -8.17
CA LYS A 216 9.17 -22.77 -8.34
C LYS A 216 8.71 -24.14 -8.82
N MET A 217 7.71 -24.75 -8.19
CA MET A 217 7.19 -26.06 -8.58
C MET A 217 6.53 -26.07 -9.96
N ALA A 218 5.73 -25.06 -10.29
CA ALA A 218 5.01 -24.98 -11.56
C ALA A 218 5.95 -24.81 -12.76
N PHE A 219 7.07 -24.10 -12.58
CA PHE A 219 7.97 -23.72 -13.69
C PHE A 219 9.35 -24.37 -13.65
N ASN A 220 9.64 -25.22 -12.64
CA ASN A 220 10.95 -25.84 -12.47
C ASN A 220 11.43 -26.58 -13.72
N PHE A 221 10.51 -27.29 -14.39
CA PHE A 221 10.81 -28.17 -15.51
C PHE A 221 10.67 -27.49 -16.88
N THR A 222 9.96 -26.37 -16.95
CA THR A 222 9.66 -25.70 -18.21
C THR A 222 10.49 -24.45 -18.44
N SER A 223 10.98 -23.78 -17.39
CA SER A 223 11.73 -22.53 -17.50
C SER A 223 12.49 -22.17 -16.21
N PRO A 224 13.73 -22.65 -16.05
CA PRO A 224 14.54 -22.46 -14.82
C PRO A 224 14.85 -20.99 -14.47
N GLY A 225 14.82 -20.07 -15.43
CA GLY A 225 15.03 -18.64 -15.18
C GLY A 225 13.81 -17.90 -14.60
N LEU A 226 12.61 -18.50 -14.64
CA LEU A 226 11.39 -17.90 -14.10
C LEU A 226 11.37 -17.82 -12.56
N PRO A 227 11.80 -18.85 -11.82
CA PRO A 227 11.96 -18.78 -10.37
C PRO A 227 12.76 -17.58 -9.86
N MET A 228 13.95 -17.33 -10.41
CA MET A 228 14.81 -16.21 -10.00
C MET A 228 14.16 -14.86 -10.28
N ALA A 229 13.61 -14.68 -11.48
CA ALA A 229 12.89 -13.46 -11.84
C ALA A 229 11.66 -13.24 -10.95
N SER A 230 10.97 -14.31 -10.54
CA SER A 230 9.80 -14.23 -9.67
C SER A 230 10.18 -13.84 -8.24
N GLU A 231 11.35 -14.26 -7.76
CA GLU A 231 11.84 -13.91 -6.43
C GLU A 231 12.20 -12.42 -6.33
N ALA A 232 13.04 -11.94 -7.24
CA ALA A 232 13.38 -10.52 -7.37
C ALA A 232 12.13 -9.65 -7.61
N PHE A 233 11.20 -10.15 -8.43
CA PHE A 233 9.93 -9.49 -8.67
C PHE A 233 9.11 -9.33 -7.39
N LEU A 234 8.91 -10.40 -6.63
CA LEU A 234 8.13 -10.31 -5.39
C LEU A 234 8.84 -9.45 -4.35
N ASP A 235 10.17 -9.43 -4.32
CA ASP A 235 10.94 -8.54 -3.44
C ASP A 235 10.68 -7.07 -3.77
N TRP A 236 10.83 -6.68 -5.03
CA TRP A 236 10.50 -5.32 -5.49
C TRP A 236 9.04 -4.97 -5.24
N PHE A 237 8.12 -5.87 -5.59
CA PHE A 237 6.67 -5.68 -5.46
C PHE A 237 6.26 -5.41 -4.03
N THR A 238 6.89 -6.08 -3.05
CA THR A 238 6.56 -5.94 -1.62
C THR A 238 7.51 -5.00 -0.87
N ASP A 239 8.43 -4.31 -1.54
CA ASP A 239 9.47 -3.51 -0.88
C ASP A 239 8.87 -2.29 -0.18
N VAL A 240 8.64 -2.40 1.14
CA VAL A 240 8.11 -1.31 1.96
C VAL A 240 9.07 -0.12 2.09
N THR A 241 10.33 -0.30 1.66
CA THR A 241 11.38 0.72 1.67
C THR A 241 11.48 1.49 0.36
N ASP A 242 10.67 1.14 -0.65
CA ASP A 242 10.58 1.88 -1.89
C ASP A 242 9.18 2.50 -2.08
N ALA A 243 9.16 3.84 -2.15
CA ALA A 243 7.94 4.57 -2.46
C ALA A 243 7.54 4.42 -3.93
N THR A 244 8.52 4.20 -4.82
CA THR A 244 8.33 4.16 -6.27
C THR A 244 7.54 2.93 -6.67
N SER A 245 7.95 1.75 -6.20
CA SER A 245 7.24 0.49 -6.44
C SER A 245 5.77 0.59 -6.04
N THR A 246 5.50 1.04 -4.82
CA THR A 246 4.12 1.09 -4.29
C THR A 246 3.27 2.15 -4.99
N GLY A 247 3.86 3.32 -5.28
CA GLY A 247 3.16 4.36 -6.04
C GLY A 247 2.81 3.93 -7.46
N PHE A 248 3.67 3.16 -8.12
CA PHE A 248 3.43 2.57 -9.43
C PHE A 248 2.37 1.45 -9.38
N LEU A 249 2.45 0.57 -8.38
CA LEU A 249 1.46 -0.48 -8.17
C LEU A 249 0.07 0.06 -7.91
N ALA A 250 -0.03 1.15 -7.13
CA ALA A 250 -1.28 1.83 -6.88
C ALA A 250 -1.91 2.37 -8.18
N GLU A 251 -1.10 2.89 -9.10
CA GLU A 251 -1.54 3.37 -10.42
C GLU A 251 -2.07 2.25 -11.31
N ILE A 252 -1.36 1.13 -11.39
CA ILE A 252 -1.81 -0.02 -12.17
C ILE A 252 -3.10 -0.57 -11.60
N ALA A 253 -3.16 -0.79 -10.29
CA ALA A 253 -4.37 -1.25 -9.63
C ALA A 253 -5.54 -0.30 -9.90
N TRP A 254 -5.32 1.02 -9.82
CA TRP A 254 -6.35 2.02 -10.08
C TRP A 254 -6.87 1.98 -11.52
N THR A 255 -5.97 1.76 -12.47
CA THR A 255 -6.32 1.68 -13.89
C THR A 255 -7.07 0.38 -14.20
N LEU A 256 -6.64 -0.76 -13.64
CA LEU A 256 -7.38 -2.04 -13.71
C LEU A 256 -8.80 -1.92 -13.11
N CYS A 257 -8.95 -1.16 -12.02
CA CYS A 257 -10.25 -0.94 -11.40
C CYS A 257 -11.22 -0.14 -12.29
N ALA A 258 -10.70 0.67 -13.23
CA ALA A 258 -11.50 1.43 -14.21
C ALA A 258 -11.97 0.59 -15.39
N LEU A 259 -11.12 -0.31 -15.90
CA LEU A 259 -11.51 -1.28 -16.94
C LEU A 259 -12.69 -2.13 -16.47
N GLY A 260 -12.78 -2.27 -15.15
CA GLY A 260 -13.92 -2.83 -14.50
C GLY A 260 -14.23 -4.24 -14.92
N LEU A 261 -13.21 -4.96 -15.45
CA LEU A 261 -13.19 -6.35 -15.91
C LEU A 261 -14.62 -6.86 -16.01
N SER A 262 -15.33 -6.24 -16.96
CA SER A 262 -16.75 -6.48 -17.08
C SER A 262 -16.83 -7.93 -17.52
N TRP A 263 -17.48 -8.75 -16.71
CA TRP A 263 -17.79 -10.12 -17.08
C TRP A 263 -18.58 -10.20 -18.41
N ASP A 264 -19.08 -9.06 -18.88
CA ASP A 264 -19.90 -8.91 -20.07
C ASP A 264 -19.06 -8.61 -21.35
N GLY A 265 -17.74 -8.37 -21.24
CA GLY A 265 -16.82 -8.32 -22.38
C GLY A 265 -17.27 -7.45 -23.55
N GLU A 266 -17.62 -6.18 -23.29
CA GLU A 266 -18.07 -5.28 -24.37
C GLU A 266 -16.97 -5.07 -25.44
N ASP A 267 -15.68 -5.15 -25.07
CA ASP A 267 -14.55 -5.15 -26.02
C ASP A 267 -13.30 -5.88 -25.44
N PRO A 268 -13.23 -7.21 -25.55
CA PRO A 268 -12.13 -8.01 -24.98
C PRO A 268 -10.78 -7.72 -25.64
N ILE A 269 -10.75 -7.16 -26.84
CA ILE A 269 -9.52 -6.81 -27.54
C ILE A 269 -8.93 -5.54 -26.91
N LYS A 270 -9.75 -4.53 -26.67
CA LYS A 270 -9.31 -3.29 -26.02
C LYS A 270 -8.90 -3.52 -24.57
N ASP A 271 -9.64 -4.36 -23.83
CA ASP A 271 -9.24 -4.77 -22.48
C ASP A 271 -7.90 -5.53 -22.49
N LEU A 272 -7.69 -6.40 -23.49
CA LEU A 272 -6.43 -7.11 -23.68
C LEU A 272 -5.28 -6.16 -24.04
N GLU A 273 -5.48 -5.18 -24.92
CA GLU A 273 -4.48 -4.17 -25.27
C GLU A 273 -4.05 -3.36 -24.04
N VAL A 274 -5.00 -2.94 -23.21
CA VAL A 274 -4.69 -2.22 -21.97
C VAL A 274 -3.93 -3.13 -21.00
N ILE A 275 -4.35 -4.39 -20.84
CA ILE A 275 -3.63 -5.37 -19.99
C ILE A 275 -2.21 -5.59 -20.51
N LEU A 276 -2.01 -5.74 -21.83
CA LEU A 276 -0.69 -5.93 -22.45
C LEU A 276 0.21 -4.70 -22.30
N GLY A 277 -0.35 -3.50 -22.47
CA GLY A 277 0.33 -2.24 -22.21
C GLY A 277 0.81 -2.15 -20.76
N MET A 278 -0.08 -2.44 -19.80
CA MET A 278 0.26 -2.48 -18.38
C MET A 278 1.35 -3.50 -18.08
N VAL A 279 1.28 -4.71 -18.64
CA VAL A 279 2.33 -5.72 -18.43
C VAL A 279 3.68 -5.26 -18.96
N THR A 280 3.69 -4.52 -20.07
CA THR A 280 4.92 -3.96 -20.66
C THR A 280 5.49 -2.86 -19.77
N GLU A 281 4.70 -1.85 -19.41
CA GLU A 281 5.10 -0.78 -18.49
C GLU A 281 5.59 -1.33 -17.15
N PHE A 282 4.90 -2.36 -16.65
CA PHE A 282 5.24 -3.06 -15.42
C PHE A 282 6.60 -3.74 -15.49
N TRP A 283 6.88 -4.40 -16.62
CA TRP A 283 8.16 -5.04 -16.85
C TRP A 283 9.29 -4.03 -16.98
N GLU A 284 9.07 -2.90 -17.65
CA GLU A 284 10.06 -1.82 -17.78
C GLU A 284 10.38 -1.15 -16.43
N ALA A 285 9.35 -0.87 -15.63
CA ALA A 285 9.51 -0.33 -14.28
C ALA A 285 10.30 -1.30 -13.38
N PHE A 286 10.03 -2.60 -13.47
CA PHE A 286 10.81 -3.61 -12.76
C PHE A 286 12.26 -3.69 -13.27
N GLN A 287 12.49 -3.63 -14.59
CA GLN A 287 13.83 -3.70 -15.16
C GLN A 287 14.72 -2.52 -14.82
N THR A 288 14.12 -1.35 -14.60
CA THR A 288 14.84 -0.13 -14.20
C THR A 288 15.03 -0.04 -12.68
N SER A 289 14.46 -0.98 -11.91
CA SER A 289 14.67 -1.07 -10.47
C SER A 289 16.04 -1.70 -10.14
N ARG A 290 16.66 -1.27 -9.03
CA ARG A 290 17.98 -1.76 -8.58
C ARG A 290 17.99 -3.24 -8.16
N HIS A 291 16.83 -3.90 -8.16
CA HIS A 291 16.65 -5.28 -7.72
C HIS A 291 17.15 -6.32 -8.74
N LEU A 292 17.61 -5.90 -9.92
CA LEU A 292 18.27 -6.76 -10.92
C LEU A 292 19.81 -6.71 -10.89
N ASP A 293 20.41 -5.78 -10.15
CA ASP A 293 21.86 -5.55 -10.13
C ASP A 293 22.61 -6.30 -9.00
N ASN A 294 21.91 -7.14 -8.22
CA ASN A 294 22.47 -7.93 -7.11
C ASN A 294 22.34 -9.44 -7.35
#